data_AF-A0A812SX49-F1
#
_entry.id   AF-A0A812SX49-F1
#
_cell.length_a   1.000
_cell.length_b   1.000
_cell.length_c   1.000
_cell.angle_alpha   90.00
_cell.angle_beta   90.00
_cell.angle_gamma   90.00
#
_symmetry.space_group_name_H-M   'P 1'
#
loop_
_entity.id
_entity.type
_entity.pdbx_description
1 polymer ?
#
loop_
_entity_poly.entity_id
_entity_poly.type
_entity_poly.pdbx_seq_one_letter_code
_entity_poly.pdbx_strand_id
1 'polypeptide(L)'
;MDPNIVIAGTSRSHAMFSRKLLVGLLLVLTCASTMRAAQIGGADTQTSSWFVRTFSGISEGFRLARKAILPEAPQRLPTKTKLISVGFARTGTTSFVTALKQLGYTPCHDNEVMEVADLLAQRFNDTHPMPVGDFLHEFGARGFDVLFWFSYEIVDWVVQHPEVDIKFVLTYRDSGRKWAESWASVAHGMDILSSRPFIWIESFHGVLKAYKHLLWGIQTQGRPELRRDVDALEESYYKHIERIRAMIPPDKLLEFNLNQGWKPLCEFLGTPVPDTQMPHVNDRVVMQALLATLGMITWIWPVVALLLAYCLLVVVRRLIGFGPDENTAKKRL
;
A
#
# COMPACT_ATOMS: atom_id res chain seq x y z
N MET A 1 39.05 -0.23 40.30
CA MET A 1 37.93 -1.18 40.45
C MET A 1 36.69 -0.33 40.66
N ASP A 2 35.81 -0.28 39.66
CA ASP A 2 34.51 0.38 39.74
C ASP A 2 33.49 -0.52 39.01
N PRO A 3 32.38 -0.96 39.65
CA PRO A 3 31.49 -1.98 39.12
C PRO A 3 30.20 -1.35 38.60
N ASN A 4 30.03 -1.19 37.29
CA ASN A 4 28.73 -0.98 36.65
C ASN A 4 28.81 -1.19 35.13
N ILE A 5 28.80 -2.45 34.69
CA ILE A 5 28.44 -2.83 33.31
C ILE A 5 27.11 -3.56 33.40
N VAL A 6 26.02 -2.82 33.21
CA VAL A 6 24.69 -3.39 32.98
C VAL A 6 24.61 -3.75 31.50
N ILE A 7 24.67 -5.06 31.22
CA ILE A 7 24.38 -5.62 29.90
C ILE A 7 22.86 -5.54 29.71
N ALA A 8 22.38 -4.59 28.91
CA ALA A 8 21.00 -4.54 28.44
C ALA A 8 21.00 -4.38 26.92
N GLY A 9 20.64 -5.43 26.18
CA GLY A 9 20.48 -5.28 24.74
C GLY A 9 20.46 -6.52 23.87
N THR A 10 19.86 -7.65 24.27
CA THR A 10 19.73 -8.81 23.35
C THR A 10 18.36 -9.49 23.33
N SER A 11 17.38 -9.14 24.18
CA SER A 11 16.10 -9.88 24.18
C SER A 11 15.03 -9.33 23.21
N ARG A 12 15.15 -8.10 22.70
CA ARG A 12 14.14 -7.50 21.80
C ARG A 12 14.30 -7.89 20.32
N SER A 13 15.51 -8.17 19.85
CA SER A 13 15.75 -8.47 18.41
C SER A 13 15.30 -9.88 18.02
N HIS A 14 15.44 -10.87 18.91
CA HIS A 14 15.04 -12.25 18.65
C HIS A 14 13.50 -12.44 18.60
N ALA A 15 12.74 -11.69 19.41
CA ALA A 15 11.27 -11.73 19.36
C ALA A 15 10.69 -11.02 18.12
N MET A 16 11.40 -10.03 17.58
CA MET A 16 11.05 -9.35 16.32
C MET A 16 11.31 -10.25 15.11
N PHE A 17 12.44 -10.98 15.12
CA PHE A 17 12.80 -11.88 14.04
C PHE A 17 11.82 -13.06 13.94
N SER A 18 11.39 -13.62 15.07
CA SER A 18 10.47 -14.76 15.11
C SER A 18 9.04 -14.44 14.63
N ARG A 19 8.54 -13.21 14.87
CA ARG A 19 7.20 -12.78 14.41
C ARG A 19 7.15 -12.53 12.90
N LYS A 20 8.19 -11.91 12.32
CA LYS A 20 8.33 -11.74 10.86
C LYS A 20 8.50 -13.10 10.17
N LEU A 21 9.23 -14.03 10.79
CA LEU A 21 9.40 -15.39 10.30
C LEU A 21 8.09 -16.18 10.31
N LEU A 22 7.25 -16.03 11.34
CA LEU A 22 5.99 -16.77 11.47
C LEU A 22 4.92 -16.32 10.45
N VAL A 23 4.77 -15.01 10.24
CA VAL A 23 3.89 -14.46 9.20
C VAL A 23 4.42 -14.78 7.80
N GLY A 24 5.75 -14.70 7.61
CA GLY A 24 6.43 -15.15 6.41
C GLY A 24 6.22 -16.64 6.13
N LEU A 25 6.37 -17.52 7.14
CA LEU A 25 6.14 -18.96 7.01
C LEU A 25 4.68 -19.27 6.68
N LEU A 26 3.73 -18.58 7.31
CA LEU A 26 2.30 -18.79 7.08
C LEU A 26 1.87 -18.38 5.67
N LEU A 27 2.41 -17.27 5.15
CA LEU A 27 2.20 -16.83 3.77
C LEU A 27 2.95 -17.70 2.75
N VAL A 28 4.16 -18.18 3.08
CA VAL A 28 4.96 -19.04 2.19
C VAL A 28 4.39 -20.46 2.12
N LEU A 29 3.89 -21.03 3.21
CA LEU A 29 3.30 -22.38 3.23
C LEU A 29 1.94 -22.44 2.53
N THR A 30 1.16 -21.36 2.57
CA THR A 30 -0.08 -21.22 1.80
C THR A 30 0.19 -20.89 0.32
N CYS A 31 1.26 -20.17 0.02
CA CYS A 31 1.73 -19.91 -1.35
C CYS A 31 2.35 -21.14 -2.04
N ALA A 32 3.15 -21.95 -1.33
CA ALA A 32 3.85 -23.09 -1.92
C ALA A 32 2.90 -24.23 -2.31
N SER A 33 1.83 -24.41 -1.55
CA SER A 33 0.77 -25.39 -1.85
C SER A 33 -0.14 -24.94 -3.01
N THR A 34 -0.32 -23.64 -3.21
CA THR A 34 -1.15 -23.08 -4.30
C THR A 34 -0.38 -22.88 -5.61
N MET A 35 0.91 -22.50 -5.56
CA MET A 35 1.74 -22.37 -6.77
C MET A 35 2.01 -23.71 -7.46
N ARG A 36 2.13 -24.82 -6.71
CA ARG A 36 2.32 -26.15 -7.29
C ARG A 36 1.07 -26.67 -8.01
N ALA A 37 -0.11 -26.20 -7.62
CA ALA A 37 -1.36 -26.47 -8.32
C ALA A 37 -1.52 -25.60 -9.58
N ALA A 38 -1.02 -24.35 -9.56
CA ALA A 38 -1.08 -23.43 -10.70
C ALA A 38 -0.08 -23.79 -11.83
N GLN A 39 1.09 -24.35 -11.49
CA GLN A 39 2.07 -24.80 -12.50
C GLN A 39 1.62 -26.03 -13.32
N ILE A 40 0.52 -26.71 -12.95
CA ILE A 40 -0.02 -27.86 -13.68
C ILE A 40 -0.97 -27.43 -14.82
N GLY A 41 -1.34 -26.14 -14.91
CA GLY A 41 -2.31 -25.66 -15.89
C GLY A 41 -1.84 -24.47 -16.70
N GLY A 42 -0.96 -24.69 -17.67
CA GLY A 42 -0.75 -23.75 -18.79
C GLY A 42 -1.96 -23.71 -19.73
N ALA A 43 -3.13 -23.35 -19.21
CA ALA A 43 -4.39 -23.39 -19.94
C ALA A 43 -4.99 -22.00 -20.10
N ASP A 44 -5.42 -21.75 -21.34
CA ASP A 44 -6.11 -20.57 -21.83
C ASP A 44 -7.23 -20.12 -20.86
N THR A 45 -7.24 -18.82 -20.52
CA THR A 45 -8.12 -18.27 -19.47
C THR A 45 -9.60 -18.28 -19.81
N GLN A 46 -9.96 -18.62 -21.05
CA GLN A 46 -11.33 -18.66 -21.55
C GLN A 46 -12.02 -20.03 -21.37
N THR A 47 -11.27 -21.13 -21.22
CA THR A 47 -11.80 -22.50 -21.16
C THR A 47 -11.63 -23.20 -19.80
N SER A 48 -11.09 -22.51 -18.81
CA SER A 48 -10.76 -23.09 -17.50
C SER A 48 -11.97 -23.19 -16.55
N SER A 49 -12.04 -24.29 -15.78
CA SER A 49 -13.13 -24.53 -14.82
C SER A 49 -13.18 -23.43 -13.74
N TRP A 50 -14.35 -23.22 -13.14
CA TRP A 50 -14.54 -22.23 -12.07
C TRP A 50 -13.50 -22.35 -10.95
N PHE A 51 -13.09 -23.58 -10.61
CA PHE A 51 -12.05 -23.85 -9.61
C PHE A 51 -10.69 -23.31 -10.03
N VAL A 52 -10.26 -23.53 -11.28
CA VAL A 52 -8.97 -23.04 -11.79
C VAL A 52 -8.93 -21.52 -11.81
N ARG A 53 -10.02 -20.87 -12.24
CA ARG A 53 -10.14 -19.40 -12.25
C ARG A 53 -10.09 -18.82 -10.85
N THR A 54 -10.77 -19.46 -9.90
CA THR A 54 -10.78 -19.05 -8.48
C THR A 54 -9.40 -19.22 -7.84
N PHE A 55 -8.75 -20.36 -8.04
CA PHE A 55 -7.40 -20.60 -7.51
C PHE A 55 -6.35 -19.70 -8.16
N SER A 56 -6.46 -19.43 -9.46
CA SER A 56 -5.58 -18.46 -10.14
C SER A 56 -5.75 -17.06 -9.57
N GLY A 57 -6.99 -16.63 -9.31
CA GLY A 57 -7.28 -15.33 -8.69
C GLY A 57 -6.74 -15.24 -7.26
N ILE A 58 -6.87 -16.31 -6.48
CA ILE A 58 -6.32 -16.40 -5.11
C ILE A 58 -4.79 -16.36 -5.15
N SER A 59 -4.15 -17.18 -6.00
CA SER A 59 -2.70 -17.22 -6.18
C SER A 59 -2.15 -15.85 -6.59
N GLU A 60 -2.83 -15.18 -7.51
CA GLU A 60 -2.48 -13.84 -7.95
C GLU A 60 -2.64 -12.81 -6.82
N GLY A 61 -3.74 -12.89 -6.06
CA GLY A 61 -3.95 -12.08 -4.85
C GLY A 61 -2.84 -12.26 -3.80
N PHE A 62 -2.43 -13.51 -3.54
CA PHE A 62 -1.30 -13.81 -2.64
C PHE A 62 0.03 -13.29 -3.17
N ARG A 63 0.29 -13.41 -4.48
CA ARG A 63 1.49 -12.87 -5.12
C ARG A 63 1.55 -11.35 -4.97
N LEU A 64 0.43 -10.65 -5.21
CA LEU A 64 0.31 -9.21 -5.03
C LEU A 64 0.49 -8.80 -3.55
N ALA A 65 -0.17 -9.51 -2.63
CA ALA A 65 -0.01 -9.28 -1.19
C ALA A 65 1.44 -9.50 -0.73
N ARG A 66 2.12 -10.55 -1.22
CA ARG A 66 3.54 -10.80 -0.89
C ARG A 66 4.42 -9.65 -1.35
N LYS A 67 4.23 -9.16 -2.58
CA LYS A 67 4.98 -8.01 -3.10
C LYS A 67 4.76 -6.74 -2.27
N ALA A 68 3.53 -6.50 -1.80
CA ALA A 68 3.23 -5.38 -0.92
C ALA A 68 3.87 -5.55 0.48
N ILE A 69 3.95 -6.77 1.00
CA ILE A 69 4.49 -7.01 2.37
C ILE A 69 6.02 -7.08 2.38
N LEU A 70 6.64 -7.64 1.34
CA LEU A 70 8.09 -7.85 1.21
C LEU A 70 8.57 -7.28 -0.13
N PRO A 71 8.67 -5.95 -0.26
CA PRO A 71 9.26 -5.35 -1.45
C PRO A 71 10.76 -5.65 -1.50
N GLU A 72 11.22 -6.28 -2.59
CA GLU A 72 12.64 -6.21 -2.96
C GLU A 72 12.86 -4.82 -3.55
N ALA A 73 13.46 -3.91 -2.77
CA ALA A 73 13.74 -2.56 -3.23
C ALA A 73 14.87 -2.61 -4.29
N PRO A 74 14.61 -2.25 -5.55
CA PRO A 74 15.67 -2.16 -6.54
C PRO A 74 16.65 -1.06 -6.13
N GLN A 75 17.95 -1.26 -6.37
CA GLN A 75 18.92 -0.18 -6.20
C GLN A 75 18.64 0.91 -7.23
N ARG A 76 18.18 2.08 -6.76
CA ARG A 76 17.98 3.27 -7.58
C ARG A 76 19.07 4.29 -7.26
N LEU A 77 19.50 5.03 -8.28
CA LEU A 77 20.38 6.17 -8.06
C LEU A 77 19.59 7.30 -7.35
N PRO A 78 20.21 7.99 -6.37
CA PRO A 78 19.59 9.17 -5.78
C PRO A 78 19.20 10.22 -6.82
N THR A 79 18.07 10.87 -6.60
CA THR A 79 17.53 11.93 -7.44
C THR A 79 16.97 13.06 -6.56
N LYS A 80 16.29 14.02 -7.17
CA LYS A 80 15.49 15.04 -6.48
C LYS A 80 14.02 14.79 -6.75
N THR A 81 13.16 15.13 -5.80
CA THR A 81 11.73 15.24 -6.06
C THR A 81 11.49 16.34 -7.09
N LYS A 82 10.78 16.03 -8.18
CA LYS A 82 10.50 16.97 -9.29
C LYS A 82 9.01 17.24 -9.47
N LEU A 83 8.18 16.27 -9.09
CA LEU A 83 6.74 16.31 -9.36
C LEU A 83 5.94 15.83 -8.14
N ILE A 84 4.84 16.49 -7.84
CA ILE A 84 3.86 16.04 -6.86
C ILE A 84 2.51 15.87 -7.55
N SER A 85 1.98 14.65 -7.53
CA SER A 85 0.60 14.40 -7.93
C SER A 85 -0.32 14.83 -6.79
N VAL A 86 -1.13 15.85 -7.06
CA VAL A 86 -2.10 16.41 -6.10
C VAL A 86 -3.54 15.97 -6.40
N GLY A 87 -3.75 15.10 -7.38
CA GLY A 87 -5.05 14.48 -7.62
C GLY A 87 -5.42 13.44 -6.56
N PHE A 88 -6.71 13.33 -6.27
CA PHE A 88 -7.24 12.29 -5.39
C PHE A 88 -6.98 10.88 -5.91
N ALA A 89 -7.00 9.90 -5.02
CA ALA A 89 -6.97 8.51 -5.46
C ALA A 89 -8.18 8.24 -6.38
N ARG A 90 -8.03 7.31 -7.34
CA ARG A 90 -9.07 6.91 -8.30
C ARG A 90 -9.40 7.95 -9.41
N THR A 91 -8.56 8.96 -9.61
CA THR A 91 -8.61 9.90 -10.76
C THR A 91 -7.79 9.44 -11.98
N GLY A 92 -7.34 8.17 -12.00
CA GLY A 92 -6.49 7.64 -13.08
C GLY A 92 -5.00 7.57 -12.73
N THR A 93 -4.67 7.56 -11.44
CA THR A 93 -3.29 7.53 -10.92
C THR A 93 -2.43 6.40 -11.50
N THR A 94 -2.97 5.19 -11.68
CA THR A 94 -2.21 4.04 -12.20
C THR A 94 -1.82 4.21 -13.68
N SER A 95 -2.75 4.72 -14.49
CA SER A 95 -2.46 5.12 -15.87
C SER A 95 -1.44 6.26 -15.91
N PHE A 96 -1.56 7.23 -15.00
CA PHE A 96 -0.62 8.35 -14.91
C PHE A 96 0.78 7.91 -14.50
N VAL A 97 0.91 6.99 -13.54
CA VAL A 97 2.17 6.32 -13.19
C VAL A 97 2.80 5.63 -14.39
N THR A 98 1.98 4.93 -15.18
CA THR A 98 2.46 4.26 -16.39
C THR A 98 2.97 5.27 -17.41
N ALA A 99 2.27 6.40 -17.58
CA ALA A 99 2.70 7.48 -18.46
C ALA A 99 4.02 8.11 -18.00
N LEU A 100 4.14 8.43 -16.70
CA LEU A 100 5.36 8.99 -16.11
C LEU A 100 6.57 8.04 -16.24
N LYS A 101 6.37 6.73 -16.03
CA LYS A 101 7.42 5.72 -16.24
C LYS A 101 7.89 5.68 -17.70
N GLN A 102 6.99 5.86 -18.69
CA GLN A 102 7.39 5.97 -20.10
C GLN A 102 8.18 7.25 -20.40
N LEU A 103 7.93 8.33 -19.66
CA LEU A 103 8.69 9.57 -19.74
C LEU A 103 10.00 9.54 -18.92
N GLY A 104 10.37 8.40 -18.33
CA GLY A 104 11.62 8.22 -17.60
C GLY A 104 11.58 8.70 -16.14
N TYR A 105 10.41 9.04 -15.61
CA TYR A 105 10.24 9.34 -14.18
C TYR A 105 10.16 8.06 -13.35
N THR A 106 10.53 8.18 -12.08
CA THR A 106 10.42 7.14 -11.06
C THR A 106 9.38 7.54 -10.00
N PRO A 107 8.09 7.29 -10.26
CA PRO A 107 7.04 7.57 -9.31
C PRO A 107 7.04 6.57 -8.15
N CYS A 108 6.82 7.09 -6.94
CA CYS A 108 6.45 6.26 -5.81
C CYS A 108 4.92 6.17 -5.75
N HIS A 109 4.37 5.00 -6.05
CA HIS A 109 2.94 4.68 -6.07
C HIS A 109 2.72 3.21 -5.69
N ASP A 110 1.50 2.78 -5.35
CA ASP A 110 1.14 1.38 -5.04
C ASP A 110 2.11 0.58 -4.14
N ASN A 111 2.96 -0.29 -4.69
CA ASN A 111 3.82 -1.17 -3.88
C ASN A 111 5.08 -0.45 -3.42
N GLU A 112 5.53 0.54 -4.20
CA GLU A 112 6.70 1.37 -3.91
C GLU A 112 6.52 2.19 -2.61
N VAL A 113 5.28 2.42 -2.15
CA VAL A 113 4.96 3.05 -0.84
C VAL A 113 5.72 2.38 0.30
N MET A 114 5.82 1.06 0.25
CA MET A 114 6.35 0.25 1.33
C MET A 114 7.87 0.42 1.46
N GLU A 115 8.52 0.90 0.39
CA GLU A 115 9.94 1.29 0.38
C GLU A 115 10.20 2.63 1.07
N VAL A 116 9.15 3.44 1.31
CA VAL A 116 9.20 4.74 2.00
C VAL A 116 8.33 4.77 3.25
N ALA A 117 7.90 3.60 3.75
CA ALA A 117 6.99 3.47 4.88
C ALA A 117 7.50 4.17 6.16
N ASP A 118 8.80 4.11 6.42
CA ASP A 118 9.46 4.77 7.54
C ASP A 118 9.53 6.29 7.37
N LEU A 119 9.75 6.81 6.15
CA LEU A 119 9.67 8.25 5.87
C LEU A 119 8.25 8.77 6.09
N LEU A 120 7.24 8.03 5.61
CA LEU A 120 5.84 8.35 5.83
C LEU A 120 5.49 8.33 7.33
N ALA A 121 6.00 7.35 8.09
CA ALA A 121 5.81 7.29 9.53
C ALA A 121 6.39 8.52 10.26
N GLN A 122 7.57 8.96 9.85
CA GLN A 122 8.26 10.12 10.42
C GLN A 122 7.57 11.43 10.02
N ARG A 123 7.21 11.58 8.75
CA ARG A 123 6.53 12.77 8.24
C ARG A 123 5.17 12.99 8.86
N PHE A 124 4.38 11.94 8.96
CA PHE A 124 3.05 12.00 9.57
C PHE A 124 3.07 11.64 11.06
N ASN A 125 4.17 11.88 11.80
CA ASN A 125 4.22 11.73 13.25
C ASN A 125 3.35 12.80 13.96
N ASP A 126 2.66 12.46 15.07
CA ASP A 126 1.72 13.41 15.72
C ASP A 126 2.43 14.42 16.62
N THR A 127 3.61 14.06 17.14
CA THR A 127 4.32 14.86 18.14
C THR A 127 5.48 15.61 17.52
N HIS A 128 6.25 14.94 16.65
CA HIS A 128 7.43 15.50 16.01
C HIS A 128 7.42 15.10 14.52
N PRO A 129 6.57 15.72 13.69
CA PRO A 129 6.55 15.45 12.26
C PRO A 129 7.89 15.86 11.63
N MET A 130 8.44 15.00 10.76
CA MET A 130 9.60 15.37 9.94
C MET A 130 9.28 16.64 9.13
N PRO A 131 10.20 17.62 9.05
CA PRO A 131 10.03 18.79 8.19
C PRO A 131 9.79 18.40 6.73
N VAL A 132 8.99 19.20 6.00
CA VAL A 132 8.66 18.91 4.60
C VAL A 132 9.91 18.85 3.72
N GLY A 133 10.84 19.80 3.88
CA GLY A 133 12.09 19.84 3.12
C GLY A 133 12.92 18.57 3.28
N ASP A 134 13.11 18.11 4.52
CA ASP A 134 13.83 16.87 4.83
C ASP A 134 13.12 15.66 4.24
N PHE A 135 11.79 15.61 4.35
CA PHE A 135 11.00 14.54 3.75
C PHE A 135 11.17 14.46 2.22
N LEU A 136 11.07 15.59 1.52
CA LEU A 136 11.24 15.64 0.06
C LEU A 136 12.69 15.34 -0.38
N HIS A 137 13.68 15.72 0.45
CA HIS A 137 15.08 15.38 0.24
C HIS A 137 15.32 13.88 0.37
N GLU A 138 14.92 13.27 1.48
CA GLU A 138 15.09 11.83 1.74
C GLU A 138 14.29 10.97 0.75
N PHE A 139 13.12 11.44 0.33
CA PHE A 139 12.34 10.79 -0.74
C PHE A 139 13.12 10.74 -2.07
N GLY A 140 13.73 11.88 -2.46
CA GLY A 140 14.62 11.96 -3.62
C GLY A 140 15.88 11.10 -3.47
N ALA A 141 16.48 11.08 -2.28
CA ALA A 141 17.67 10.27 -1.99
C ALA A 141 17.44 8.76 -2.19
N ARG A 142 16.19 8.30 -2.07
CA ARG A 142 15.76 6.92 -2.38
C ARG A 142 15.51 6.64 -3.86
N GLY A 143 15.75 7.63 -4.71
CA GLY A 143 15.62 7.52 -6.16
C GLY A 143 14.21 7.74 -6.70
N PHE A 144 13.29 8.29 -5.90
CA PHE A 144 11.95 8.66 -6.37
C PHE A 144 11.89 10.15 -6.74
N ASP A 145 11.34 10.48 -7.90
CA ASP A 145 11.20 11.87 -8.36
C ASP A 145 9.73 12.34 -8.50
N VAL A 146 8.76 11.44 -8.29
CA VAL A 146 7.33 11.80 -8.26
C VAL A 146 6.65 11.27 -7.00
N LEU A 147 6.09 12.19 -6.22
CA LEU A 147 5.32 11.90 -5.00
C LEU A 147 3.81 11.83 -5.31
N PHE A 148 3.14 10.74 -4.94
CA PHE A 148 1.68 10.59 -5.07
C PHE A 148 0.90 10.83 -3.76
N TRP A 149 1.58 11.05 -2.65
CA TRP A 149 1.00 11.26 -1.32
C TRP A 149 1.26 12.68 -0.83
N PHE A 150 0.46 13.62 -1.32
CA PHE A 150 0.56 15.02 -0.95
C PHE A 150 -0.26 15.33 0.31
N SER A 151 0.21 16.24 1.16
CA SER A 151 -0.66 16.95 2.10
C SER A 151 -0.76 18.41 1.68
N TYR A 152 -1.79 19.12 2.15
CA TYR A 152 -1.86 20.57 1.92
C TYR A 152 -0.66 21.30 2.53
N GLU A 153 -0.07 20.78 3.61
CA GLU A 153 1.15 21.32 4.21
C GLU A 153 2.36 21.15 3.27
N ILE A 154 2.48 20.02 2.57
CA ILE A 154 3.54 19.82 1.56
C ILE A 154 3.37 20.82 0.40
N VAL A 155 2.13 20.99 -0.07
CA VAL A 155 1.81 21.95 -1.15
C VAL A 155 2.17 23.38 -0.73
N ASP A 156 1.69 23.81 0.45
CA ASP A 156 1.95 25.14 1.00
C ASP A 156 3.45 25.41 1.18
N TRP A 157 4.19 24.44 1.73
CA TRP A 157 5.63 24.56 1.90
C TRP A 157 6.35 24.75 0.56
N VAL A 158 6.05 23.93 -0.46
CA VAL A 158 6.70 24.05 -1.78
C VAL A 158 6.35 25.38 -2.47
N VAL A 159 5.14 25.91 -2.27
CA VAL A 159 4.74 27.23 -2.79
C VAL A 159 5.50 28.37 -2.10
N GLN A 160 5.76 28.24 -0.79
CA GLN A 160 6.52 29.23 -0.01
C GLN A 160 8.05 29.15 -0.23
N HIS A 161 8.55 28.08 -0.85
CA HIS A 161 9.97 27.84 -1.13
C HIS A 161 10.20 27.81 -2.67
N PRO A 162 10.10 28.95 -3.36
CA PRO A 162 10.13 29.00 -4.82
C PRO A 162 11.46 28.53 -5.44
N GLU A 163 12.55 28.52 -4.67
CA GLU A 163 13.85 27.96 -5.03
C GLU A 163 13.82 26.43 -5.25
N VAL A 164 12.77 25.77 -4.75
CA VAL A 164 12.52 24.36 -5.01
C VAL A 164 11.73 24.22 -6.31
N ASP A 165 12.39 23.68 -7.34
CA ASP A 165 11.81 23.40 -8.65
C ASP A 165 11.00 22.09 -8.63
N ILE A 166 9.84 22.15 -7.96
CA ILE A 166 8.84 21.07 -7.95
C ILE A 166 7.57 21.57 -8.64
N LYS A 167 7.10 20.78 -9.59
CA LYS A 167 5.82 21.00 -10.30
C LYS A 167 4.71 20.15 -9.70
N PHE A 168 3.47 20.54 -9.96
CA PHE A 168 2.28 19.85 -9.49
C PHE A 168 1.40 19.39 -10.66
N VAL A 169 0.86 18.18 -10.55
CA VAL A 169 -0.15 17.67 -11.48
C VAL A 169 -1.41 17.29 -10.72
N LEU A 170 -2.50 17.99 -11.02
CA LEU A 170 -3.84 17.69 -10.53
C LEU A 170 -4.53 16.78 -11.55
N THR A 171 -4.50 15.47 -11.31
CA THR A 171 -5.28 14.54 -12.13
C THR A 171 -6.75 14.59 -11.73
N TYR A 172 -7.65 14.64 -12.71
CA TYR A 172 -9.09 14.74 -12.48
C TYR A 172 -9.90 13.88 -13.45
N ARG A 173 -11.16 13.65 -13.08
CA ARG A 173 -12.24 13.06 -13.90
C ARG A 173 -13.29 14.13 -14.20
N ASP A 174 -13.96 13.99 -15.34
CA ASP A 174 -15.02 14.93 -15.75
C ASP A 174 -16.24 14.92 -14.82
N SER A 175 -16.44 13.85 -14.05
CA SER A 175 -17.58 13.69 -13.14
C SER A 175 -17.10 13.38 -11.72
N GLY A 176 -17.38 14.32 -10.80
CA GLY A 176 -17.17 14.14 -9.36
C GLY A 176 -17.99 12.98 -8.80
N ARG A 177 -19.25 12.85 -9.24
CA ARG A 177 -20.10 11.68 -8.93
C ARG A 177 -19.43 10.34 -9.26
N LYS A 178 -18.96 10.16 -10.50
CA LYS A 178 -18.30 8.91 -10.92
C LYS A 178 -17.00 8.65 -10.14
N TRP A 179 -16.28 9.71 -9.77
CA TRP A 179 -15.14 9.59 -8.87
C TRP A 179 -15.58 9.08 -7.49
N ALA A 180 -16.60 9.71 -6.89
CA ALA A 180 -17.09 9.39 -5.55
C ALA A 180 -17.59 7.94 -5.45
N GLU A 181 -18.35 7.47 -6.44
CA GLU A 181 -18.80 6.07 -6.53
C GLU A 181 -17.62 5.09 -6.66
N SER A 182 -16.60 5.46 -7.45
CA SER A 182 -15.38 4.67 -7.60
C SER A 182 -14.61 4.57 -6.27
N TRP A 183 -14.44 5.69 -5.57
CA TRP A 183 -13.78 5.73 -4.26
C TRP A 183 -14.55 4.94 -3.20
N ALA A 184 -15.87 5.18 -3.07
CA ALA A 184 -16.72 4.50 -2.10
C ALA A 184 -16.64 2.96 -2.23
N SER A 185 -16.49 2.45 -3.46
CA SER A 185 -16.36 1.01 -3.72
C SER A 185 -15.08 0.37 -3.14
N VAL A 186 -14.02 1.15 -2.91
CA VAL A 186 -12.72 0.67 -2.41
C VAL A 186 -12.36 1.20 -1.03
N ALA A 187 -13.12 2.16 -0.49
CA ALA A 187 -12.85 2.82 0.80
C ALA A 187 -12.71 1.83 1.98
N HIS A 188 -13.40 0.69 1.93
CA HIS A 188 -13.34 -0.38 2.93
C HIS A 188 -11.97 -1.09 3.00
N GLY A 189 -11.13 -0.95 1.98
CA GLY A 189 -9.78 -1.53 1.97
C GLY A 189 -8.92 -1.03 3.12
N MET A 190 -9.11 0.22 3.55
CA MET A 190 -8.41 0.78 4.71
C MET A 190 -8.86 0.17 6.03
N ASP A 191 -10.13 -0.23 6.15
CA ASP A 191 -10.65 -0.94 7.31
C ASP A 191 -10.00 -2.35 7.41
N ILE A 192 -9.81 -3.02 6.26
CA ILE A 192 -9.09 -4.30 6.16
C ILE A 192 -7.64 -4.14 6.63
N LEU A 193 -6.91 -3.15 6.09
CA LEU A 193 -5.51 -2.91 6.46
C LEU A 193 -5.34 -2.49 7.93
N SER A 194 -6.36 -1.87 8.52
CA SER A 194 -6.39 -1.52 9.95
C SER A 194 -6.80 -2.68 10.86
N SER A 195 -7.09 -3.86 10.30
CA SER A 195 -7.51 -5.05 11.03
C SER A 195 -6.37 -6.07 11.20
N ARG A 196 -6.59 -7.08 12.03
CA ARG A 196 -5.64 -8.20 12.19
C ARG A 196 -5.70 -9.13 10.97
N PRO A 197 -4.56 -9.68 10.51
CA PRO A 197 -3.24 -9.61 11.15
C PRO A 197 -2.39 -8.41 10.69
N PHE A 198 -2.88 -7.58 9.75
CA PHE A 198 -2.11 -6.50 9.13
C PHE A 198 -1.64 -5.43 10.13
N ILE A 199 -2.47 -5.11 11.13
CA ILE A 199 -2.12 -4.20 12.23
C ILE A 199 -0.98 -4.73 13.13
N TRP A 200 -0.45 -5.93 12.90
CA TRP A 200 0.75 -6.40 13.60
C TRP A 200 2.05 -6.15 12.82
N ILE A 201 1.95 -5.75 11.56
CA ILE A 201 3.09 -5.47 10.70
C ILE A 201 3.52 -4.03 10.95
N GLU A 202 4.72 -3.85 11.53
CA GLU A 202 5.17 -2.53 11.96
C GLU A 202 5.23 -1.49 10.84
N SER A 203 5.72 -1.89 9.65
CA SER A 203 5.78 -1.03 8.47
C SER A 203 4.39 -0.57 8.00
N PHE A 204 3.33 -1.33 8.29
CA PHE A 204 1.97 -0.93 7.95
C PHE A 204 1.50 0.22 8.83
N HIS A 205 1.99 0.38 10.07
CA HIS A 205 1.53 1.48 10.93
C HIS A 205 1.85 2.85 10.35
N GLY A 206 3.07 3.04 9.84
CA GLY A 206 3.50 4.28 9.20
C GLY A 206 2.66 4.63 7.97
N VAL A 207 2.49 3.65 7.09
CA VAL A 207 1.69 3.77 5.87
C VAL A 207 0.21 3.99 6.19
N LEU A 208 -0.35 3.24 7.13
CA LEU A 208 -1.72 3.42 7.60
C LEU A 208 -1.95 4.82 8.13
N LYS A 209 -0.99 5.39 8.86
CA LYS A 209 -1.13 6.73 9.40
C LYS A 209 -1.16 7.80 8.31
N ALA A 210 -0.22 7.73 7.37
CA ALA A 210 -0.23 8.57 6.18
C ALA A 210 -1.55 8.41 5.42
N TYR A 211 -1.99 7.18 5.15
CA TYR A 211 -3.23 6.90 4.45
C TYR A 211 -4.47 7.38 5.20
N LYS A 212 -4.52 7.32 6.53
CA LYS A 212 -5.62 7.92 7.30
C LYS A 212 -5.64 9.43 7.12
N HIS A 213 -4.50 10.10 7.22
CA HIS A 213 -4.43 11.54 7.01
C HIS A 213 -4.89 11.93 5.59
N LEU A 214 -4.36 11.23 4.58
CA LEU A 214 -4.57 11.54 3.16
C LEU A 214 -5.96 11.09 2.68
N LEU A 215 -6.30 9.84 2.91
CA LEU A 215 -7.48 9.19 2.31
C LEU A 215 -8.74 9.34 3.18
N TRP A 216 -8.59 9.44 4.50
CA TRP A 216 -9.73 9.69 5.40
C TRP A 216 -9.82 11.12 5.89
N GLY A 217 -8.72 11.87 5.93
CA GLY A 217 -8.73 13.30 6.25
C GLY A 217 -8.97 14.13 4.99
N ILE A 218 -7.98 14.24 4.12
CA ILE A 218 -8.03 15.16 2.97
C ILE A 218 -9.20 14.84 2.02
N GLN A 219 -9.35 13.58 1.58
CA GLN A 219 -10.41 13.21 0.63
C GLN A 219 -11.84 13.37 1.18
N THR A 220 -12.03 13.52 2.49
CA THR A 220 -13.35 13.70 3.12
C THR A 220 -13.53 15.09 3.72
N GLN A 221 -12.59 16.02 3.51
CA GLN A 221 -12.54 17.32 4.18
C GLN A 221 -12.57 17.20 5.72
N GLY A 222 -11.86 16.23 6.28
CA GLY A 222 -11.77 16.00 7.72
C GLY A 222 -12.99 15.32 8.34
N ARG A 223 -13.87 14.72 7.52
CA ARG A 223 -15.09 13.99 7.92
C ARG A 223 -14.95 12.49 7.61
N PRO A 224 -14.02 11.76 8.28
CA PRO A 224 -13.68 10.38 7.94
C PRO A 224 -14.85 9.38 8.07
N GLU A 225 -15.90 9.72 8.81
CA GLU A 225 -17.16 8.99 8.90
C GLU A 225 -17.95 9.00 7.58
N LEU A 226 -17.79 10.04 6.74
CA LEU A 226 -18.44 10.18 5.44
C LEU A 226 -17.65 9.53 4.30
N ARG A 227 -16.61 8.73 4.60
CA ARG A 227 -15.71 8.13 3.59
C ARG A 227 -16.37 7.17 2.58
N ARG A 228 -17.66 6.86 2.76
CA ARG A 228 -18.49 6.05 1.84
C ARG A 228 -19.75 6.78 1.38
N ASP A 229 -19.98 8.01 1.84
CA ASP A 229 -21.12 8.82 1.46
C ASP A 229 -20.82 9.49 0.11
N VAL A 230 -21.54 9.09 -0.93
CA VAL A 230 -21.25 9.51 -2.31
C VAL A 230 -21.44 11.01 -2.50
N ASP A 231 -22.47 11.60 -1.88
CA ASP A 231 -22.78 13.02 -2.05
C ASP A 231 -21.73 13.89 -1.32
N ALA A 232 -21.34 13.51 -0.10
CA ALA A 232 -20.28 14.19 0.64
C ALA A 232 -18.91 14.06 -0.03
N LEU A 233 -18.63 12.92 -0.65
CA LEU A 233 -17.42 12.69 -1.43
C LEU A 233 -17.41 13.57 -2.68
N GLU A 234 -18.51 13.60 -3.44
CA GLU A 234 -18.61 14.45 -4.63
C GLU A 234 -18.39 15.93 -4.29
N GLU A 235 -18.98 16.42 -3.20
CA GLU A 235 -18.71 17.76 -2.68
C GLU A 235 -17.22 17.97 -2.35
N SER A 236 -16.61 17.01 -1.64
CA SER A 236 -15.20 17.04 -1.27
C SER A 236 -14.27 17.10 -2.49
N TYR A 237 -14.61 16.39 -3.55
CA TYR A 237 -13.85 16.36 -4.80
C TYR A 237 -13.75 17.73 -5.44
N TYR A 238 -14.88 18.43 -5.61
CA TYR A 238 -14.88 19.77 -6.20
C TYR A 238 -14.18 20.79 -5.30
N LYS A 239 -14.42 20.76 -3.98
CA LYS A 239 -13.71 21.62 -3.02
C LYS A 239 -12.21 21.42 -3.05
N HIS A 240 -11.75 20.19 -3.24
CA HIS A 240 -10.33 19.88 -3.35
C HIS A 240 -9.71 20.50 -4.62
N ILE A 241 -10.36 20.35 -5.77
CA ILE A 241 -9.90 20.96 -7.03
C ILE A 241 -9.79 22.49 -6.87
N GLU A 242 -10.82 23.13 -6.32
CA GLU A 242 -10.81 24.58 -6.06
C GLU A 242 -9.69 24.99 -5.12
N ARG A 243 -9.48 24.23 -4.04
CA ARG A 243 -8.41 24.49 -3.08
C ARG A 243 -7.03 24.37 -3.72
N ILE A 244 -6.79 23.35 -4.55
CA ILE A 244 -5.51 23.19 -5.25
C ILE A 244 -5.26 24.36 -6.21
N ARG A 245 -6.27 24.76 -6.99
CA ARG A 245 -6.18 25.94 -7.87
C ARG A 245 -5.86 27.22 -7.11
N ALA A 246 -6.40 27.38 -5.90
CA ALA A 246 -6.16 28.56 -5.06
C ALA A 246 -4.77 28.54 -4.40
N MET A 247 -4.24 27.36 -4.06
CA MET A 247 -2.96 27.24 -3.36
C MET A 247 -1.75 27.31 -4.29
N ILE A 248 -1.86 26.80 -5.52
CA ILE A 248 -0.70 26.58 -6.39
C ILE A 248 -0.68 27.61 -7.52
N PRO A 249 0.45 28.31 -7.73
CA PRO A 249 0.62 29.22 -8.86
C PRO A 249 0.36 28.52 -10.21
N PRO A 250 -0.34 29.16 -11.17
CA PRO A 250 -0.71 28.53 -12.45
C PRO A 250 0.47 28.00 -13.27
N ASP A 251 1.64 28.62 -13.17
CA ASP A 251 2.87 28.19 -13.87
C ASP A 251 3.47 26.89 -13.29
N LYS A 252 3.15 26.55 -12.03
CA LYS A 252 3.56 25.31 -11.36
C LYS A 252 2.49 24.22 -11.38
N LEU A 253 1.27 24.49 -11.85
CA LEU A 253 0.15 23.56 -11.81
C LEU A 253 -0.30 23.13 -13.21
N LEU A 254 -0.29 21.83 -13.46
CA LEU A 254 -1.01 21.23 -14.58
C LEU A 254 -2.28 20.53 -14.09
N GLU A 255 -3.44 20.99 -14.55
CA GLU A 255 -4.69 20.23 -14.46
C GLU A 255 -4.78 19.25 -15.61
N PHE A 256 -4.83 17.95 -15.31
CA PHE A 256 -4.63 16.91 -16.31
C PHE A 256 -5.73 15.85 -16.27
N ASN A 257 -6.51 15.75 -17.34
CA ASN A 257 -7.37 14.61 -17.60
C ASN A 257 -6.67 13.70 -18.62
N LEU A 258 -6.50 12.42 -18.29
CA LEU A 258 -5.78 11.48 -19.15
C LEU A 258 -6.41 11.33 -20.55
N ASN A 259 -7.69 11.66 -20.72
CA ASN A 259 -8.37 11.67 -22.01
C ASN A 259 -7.82 12.74 -22.97
N GLN A 260 -7.06 13.73 -22.47
CA GLN A 260 -6.42 14.76 -23.28
C GLN A 260 -5.19 14.24 -24.05
N GLY A 261 -4.72 13.03 -23.76
CA GLY A 261 -3.53 12.45 -24.39
C GLY A 261 -2.22 13.08 -23.90
N TRP A 262 -1.13 12.84 -24.62
CA TRP A 262 0.23 13.18 -24.18
C TRP A 262 0.55 14.66 -24.20
N LYS A 263 0.02 15.39 -25.19
CA LYS A 263 0.43 16.75 -25.50
C LYS A 263 0.52 17.69 -24.28
N PRO A 264 -0.55 17.87 -23.47
CA PRO A 264 -0.48 18.82 -22.34
C PRO A 264 0.53 18.40 -21.27
N LEU A 265 0.67 17.10 -21.01
CA LEU A 265 1.64 16.58 -20.05
C LEU A 265 3.08 16.80 -20.53
N CYS A 266 3.36 16.45 -21.79
CA CYS A 266 4.69 16.59 -22.37
C CYS A 266 5.12 18.05 -22.49
N GLU A 267 4.23 18.95 -22.91
CA GLU A 267 4.47 20.40 -22.94
C GLU A 267 4.80 20.95 -21.56
N PHE A 268 4.02 20.59 -20.53
CA PHE A 268 4.24 21.03 -19.15
C PHE A 268 5.56 20.51 -18.56
N LEU A 269 5.92 19.26 -18.88
CA LEU A 269 7.16 18.64 -18.40
C LEU A 269 8.39 18.99 -19.25
N GLY A 270 8.21 19.60 -20.44
CA GLY A 270 9.30 19.90 -21.36
C GLY A 270 9.91 18.65 -21.99
N THR A 271 9.10 17.63 -22.24
CA THR A 271 9.55 16.32 -22.78
C THR A 271 8.98 16.07 -24.18
N PRO A 272 9.64 15.24 -25.01
CA PRO A 272 9.08 14.83 -26.30
C PRO A 272 7.78 14.05 -26.13
N VAL A 273 6.84 14.25 -27.05
CA VAL A 273 5.60 13.45 -27.11
C VAL A 273 5.95 12.05 -27.61
N PRO A 274 5.61 10.97 -26.87
CA PRO A 274 5.81 9.60 -27.35
C PRO A 274 4.91 9.26 -28.54
N ASP A 275 5.36 8.37 -29.41
CA ASP A 275 4.58 7.83 -30.54
C ASP A 275 3.53 6.76 -30.10
N THR A 276 3.38 6.55 -28.80
CA THR A 276 2.43 5.59 -28.22
C THR A 276 1.11 6.28 -27.86
N GLN A 277 0.03 5.50 -27.70
CA GLN A 277 -1.20 6.03 -27.11
C GLN A 277 -1.02 6.26 -25.60
N MET A 278 -1.72 7.25 -25.04
CA MET A 278 -1.76 7.49 -23.61
C MET A 278 -2.19 6.19 -22.88
N PRO A 279 -1.43 5.72 -21.88
CA PRO A 279 -1.77 4.51 -21.17
C PRO A 279 -3.15 4.56 -20.54
N HIS A 280 -3.93 3.49 -20.71
CA HIS A 280 -5.23 3.33 -20.07
C HIS A 280 -5.29 2.00 -19.32
N VAL A 281 -4.95 2.04 -18.03
CA VAL A 281 -4.93 0.89 -17.13
C VAL A 281 -6.27 0.80 -16.39
N ASN A 282 -7.04 -0.27 -16.66
CA ASN A 282 -8.23 -0.59 -15.88
C ASN A 282 -7.87 -1.51 -14.71
N ASP A 283 -7.48 -0.91 -13.59
CA ASP A 283 -7.04 -1.62 -12.38
C ASP A 283 -8.18 -2.11 -11.48
N ARG A 284 -9.45 -1.83 -11.84
CA ARG A 284 -10.60 -2.10 -10.96
C ARG A 284 -10.68 -3.56 -10.54
N VAL A 285 -10.49 -4.48 -11.48
CA VAL A 285 -10.56 -5.93 -11.22
C VAL A 285 -9.41 -6.36 -10.30
N VAL A 286 -8.20 -5.85 -10.54
CA VAL A 286 -7.02 -6.14 -9.72
C VAL A 286 -7.23 -5.63 -8.29
N MET A 287 -7.74 -4.41 -8.15
CA MET A 287 -8.02 -3.82 -6.83
C MET A 287 -9.10 -4.61 -6.08
N GLN A 288 -10.18 -5.01 -6.76
CA GLN A 288 -11.22 -5.85 -6.16
C GLN A 288 -10.68 -7.21 -5.71
N ALA A 289 -9.88 -7.87 -6.54
CA ALA A 289 -9.25 -9.14 -6.20
C ALA A 289 -8.27 -9.01 -5.01
N LEU A 290 -7.47 -7.93 -4.98
CA LEU A 290 -6.58 -7.62 -3.88
C LEU A 290 -7.36 -7.42 -2.57
N LEU A 291 -8.39 -6.57 -2.58
CA LEU A 291 -9.21 -6.30 -1.40
C LEU A 291 -9.95 -7.55 -0.91
N ALA A 292 -10.51 -8.36 -1.81
CA ALA A 292 -11.12 -9.63 -1.46
C ALA A 292 -10.11 -10.59 -0.81
N THR A 293 -8.89 -10.66 -1.34
CA THR A 293 -7.82 -11.51 -0.79
C THR A 293 -7.38 -11.05 0.60
N LEU A 294 -7.13 -9.75 0.77
CA LEU A 294 -6.77 -9.18 2.07
C LEU A 294 -7.92 -9.38 3.08
N GLY A 295 -9.17 -9.20 2.65
CA GLY A 295 -10.35 -9.50 3.44
C GLY A 295 -10.40 -10.95 3.90
N MET A 296 -10.20 -11.91 3.00
CA MET A 296 -10.14 -13.34 3.35
C MET A 296 -9.04 -13.63 4.38
N ILE A 297 -7.86 -13.02 4.25
CA ILE A 297 -6.77 -13.16 5.23
C ILE A 297 -7.23 -12.67 6.61
N THR A 298 -7.90 -11.51 6.68
CA THR A 298 -8.47 -10.95 7.93
C THR A 298 -9.46 -11.89 8.62
N TRP A 299 -10.23 -12.68 7.86
CA TRP A 299 -11.21 -13.61 8.41
C TRP A 299 -10.65 -15.01 8.72
N ILE A 300 -9.65 -15.48 7.95
CA ILE A 300 -9.14 -16.86 8.04
C ILE A 300 -8.02 -17.01 9.07
N TRP A 301 -7.23 -15.95 9.33
CA TRP A 301 -6.08 -16.05 10.24
C TRP A 301 -6.39 -16.59 11.65
N PRO A 302 -7.56 -16.33 12.29
CA PRO A 302 -7.85 -16.88 13.62
C PRO A 302 -7.98 -18.40 13.59
N VAL A 303 -8.60 -18.95 12.53
CA VAL A 303 -8.73 -20.41 12.35
C VAL A 303 -7.36 -21.04 12.19
N VAL A 304 -6.49 -20.42 11.39
CA VAL A 304 -5.11 -20.88 11.20
C VAL A 304 -4.33 -20.84 12.52
N ALA A 305 -4.48 -19.78 13.32
CA ALA A 305 -3.85 -19.69 14.63
C ALA A 305 -4.35 -20.76 15.62
N LEU A 306 -5.65 -21.06 15.62
CA LEU A 306 -6.25 -22.12 16.44
C LEU A 306 -5.74 -23.52 16.03
N LEU A 307 -5.63 -23.78 14.73
CA LEU A 307 -5.08 -25.05 14.22
C LEU A 307 -3.61 -25.22 14.60
N LEU A 308 -2.79 -24.17 14.50
CA LEU A 308 -1.39 -24.20 14.96
C LEU A 308 -1.28 -24.43 16.46
N ALA A 309 -2.12 -23.77 17.26
CA ALA A 309 -2.18 -23.97 18.71
C ALA A 309 -2.59 -25.42 19.06
N TYR A 310 -3.58 -25.97 18.36
CA TYR A 310 -3.99 -27.36 18.51
C TYR A 310 -2.86 -28.35 18.17
N CYS A 311 -2.19 -28.16 17.03
CA CYS A 311 -1.04 -28.97 16.65
C CYS A 311 0.07 -28.92 17.69
N LEU A 312 0.39 -27.72 18.20
CA LEU A 312 1.38 -27.55 19.27
C LEU A 312 0.96 -28.30 20.55
N LEU A 313 -0.30 -28.20 20.95
CA LEU A 313 -0.84 -28.94 22.10
C LEU A 313 -0.72 -30.46 21.93
N VAL A 314 -0.99 -30.99 20.73
CA VAL A 314 -0.84 -32.42 20.43
C VAL A 314 0.63 -32.86 20.52
N VAL A 315 1.55 -32.07 19.98
CA VAL A 315 2.99 -32.34 20.06
C VAL A 315 3.48 -32.31 21.52
N VAL A 316 3.10 -31.28 22.28
CA VAL A 316 3.46 -31.14 23.70
C VAL A 316 2.91 -32.31 24.53
N ARG A 317 1.66 -32.73 24.31
CA ARG A 317 1.08 -33.92 24.97
C ARG A 317 1.86 -35.20 24.69
N ARG A 318 2.33 -35.39 23.45
CA ARG A 318 3.16 -36.53 23.07
C ARG A 318 4.55 -36.48 23.70
N LEU A 319 5.17 -35.30 23.78
CA LEU A 319 6.51 -35.12 24.34
C LEU A 319 6.54 -35.22 25.88
N ILE A 320 5.51 -34.74 26.57
CA ILE A 320 5.42 -34.77 28.04
C ILE A 320 4.96 -36.15 28.56
N GLY A 321 4.64 -37.11 27.68
CA GLY A 321 4.34 -38.47 28.10
C GLY A 321 2.98 -38.64 28.77
N PHE A 322 2.00 -37.79 28.49
CA PHE A 322 0.59 -38.09 28.78
C PHE A 322 0.05 -39.12 27.75
N GLY A 323 0.72 -40.27 27.66
CA GLY A 323 0.10 -41.49 27.13
C GLY A 323 -0.82 -42.07 28.21
N PRO A 324 -1.94 -42.71 27.86
CA PRO A 324 -2.76 -43.41 28.84
C PRO A 324 -1.89 -44.41 29.59
N ASP A 325 -1.95 -44.38 30.92
CA ASP A 325 -1.20 -45.25 31.83
C ASP A 325 -1.37 -46.72 31.42
N GLU A 326 -0.36 -47.30 30.76
CA GLU A 326 -0.34 -48.74 30.43
C GLU A 326 -0.34 -49.62 31.70
N ASN A 327 -0.15 -49.03 32.88
CA ASN A 327 -0.13 -49.71 34.17
C ASN A 327 -1.52 -49.96 34.80
N THR A 328 -2.62 -49.43 34.26
CA THR A 328 -3.97 -49.79 34.77
C THR A 328 -4.53 -51.08 34.15
N ALA A 329 -3.94 -51.59 33.06
CA ALA A 329 -4.40 -52.83 32.42
C ALA A 329 -3.80 -54.11 33.03
N LYS A 330 -2.72 -54.03 33.82
CA LYS A 330 -2.04 -55.21 34.41
C LYS A 330 -2.42 -55.56 35.86
N LYS A 331 -3.39 -54.85 36.47
CA LYS A 331 -3.88 -55.15 37.83
C LYS A 331 -5.23 -55.88 37.89
N ARG A 332 -5.74 -56.37 36.75
CA ARG A 332 -6.92 -57.22 36.66
C ARG A 332 -6.63 -58.47 35.83
N LEU A 333 -5.69 -59.30 36.27
CA LEU A 333 -5.61 -60.72 35.92
C LEU A 333 -5.16 -61.50 37.14
#